data_AF-A0A1Q6IJQ0-F1
#
_entry.id   AF-A0A1Q6IJQ0-F1
#
_cell.length_a   1.000
_cell.length_b   1.000
_cell.length_c   1.000
_cell.angle_alpha   90.00
_cell.angle_beta   90.00
_cell.angle_gamma   90.00
#
_symmetry.space_group_name_H-M   'P 1'
#
loop_
_entity.id
_entity.type
_entity.pdbx_description
1 polymer ?
#
loop_
_entity_poly.entity_id
_entity_poly.type
_entity_poly.pdbx_seq_one_letter_code
_entity_poly.pdbx_strand_id
1 'polypeptide(L)'
;MDQIKLEELAVAYPDQEDLVQVYKEWGDSAYLQELFKVLDSYEPDWNKEKELGSWAAEFLLDILEEEEWEEMTPEERTDRFNELLDERYEDFRSSHQFARINNINLYLQEGEDLDAVLAEGDEKVMFPKLGL
;
A
#
# COMPACT_ATOMS: atom_id res chain seq x y z
N MET A 1 0.60 8.99 20.23
CA MET A 1 0.31 9.18 18.81
C MET A 1 -0.56 10.40 18.71
N ASP A 2 -0.14 11.41 17.94
CA ASP A 2 -1.08 12.45 17.50
C ASP A 2 -2.24 11.73 16.84
N GLN A 3 -3.47 11.99 17.31
CA GLN A 3 -4.67 11.49 16.65
C GLN A 3 -4.57 11.92 15.21
N ILE A 4 -4.31 10.96 14.32
CA ILE A 4 -4.50 11.13 12.89
C ILE A 4 -5.93 11.64 12.78
N LYS A 5 -6.11 12.89 12.38
CA LYS A 5 -7.45 13.33 12.04
C LYS A 5 -7.75 12.62 10.73
N LEU A 6 -8.51 11.53 10.79
CA LEU A 6 -9.07 10.85 9.61
C LEU A 6 -9.67 11.88 8.64
N GLU A 7 -10.15 13.01 9.17
CA GLU A 7 -10.58 14.20 8.43
C GLU A 7 -9.48 14.80 7.53
N GLU A 8 -8.24 14.97 8.03
CA GLU A 8 -7.11 15.48 7.24
C GLU A 8 -6.69 14.47 6.16
N LEU A 9 -6.75 13.18 6.48
CA LEU A 9 -6.48 12.10 5.53
C LEU A 9 -7.53 12.06 4.41
N ALA A 10 -8.81 12.12 4.75
CA ALA A 10 -9.92 12.15 3.80
C ALA A 10 -9.90 13.42 2.92
N VAL A 11 -9.41 14.56 3.44
CA VAL A 11 -9.23 15.77 2.64
C VAL A 11 -8.04 15.65 1.68
N ALA A 12 -6.95 15.01 2.11
CA ALA A 12 -5.77 14.81 1.26
C ALA A 12 -5.99 13.73 0.19
N TYR A 13 -6.84 12.75 0.48
CA TYR A 13 -7.14 11.59 -0.37
C TYR A 13 -8.65 11.40 -0.56
N PRO A 14 -9.35 12.38 -1.19
CA PRO A 14 -10.82 12.37 -1.26
C PRO A 14 -11.41 11.23 -2.08
N ASP A 15 -10.62 10.63 -2.97
CA ASP A 15 -11.05 9.54 -3.85
C ASP A 15 -10.44 8.18 -3.44
N GLN A 16 -9.88 8.06 -2.22
CA GLN A 16 -9.28 6.81 -1.73
C GLN A 16 -9.97 6.36 -0.43
N GLU A 17 -11.18 5.84 -0.56
CA GLU A 17 -11.98 5.37 0.58
C GLU A 17 -11.29 4.22 1.34
N ASP A 18 -10.67 3.28 0.62
CA ASP A 18 -9.96 2.13 1.21
C ASP A 18 -8.79 2.59 2.07
N LEU A 19 -8.06 3.63 1.62
CA LEU A 19 -6.97 4.23 2.39
C LEU A 19 -7.49 4.79 3.71
N VAL A 20 -8.64 5.48 3.69
CA VAL A 20 -9.28 5.98 4.92
C VAL A 20 -9.74 4.83 5.80
N GLN A 21 -10.25 3.75 5.20
CA GLN A 21 -10.69 2.55 5.92
C GLN A 21 -9.54 1.89 6.69
N VAL A 22 -8.37 1.69 6.06
CA VAL A 22 -7.17 1.13 6.73
C VAL A 22 -6.90 1.85 8.04
N TYR A 23 -6.84 3.18 8.00
CA TYR A 23 -6.55 3.98 9.20
C TYR A 23 -7.70 4.05 10.19
N LYS A 24 -8.95 4.01 9.70
CA LYS A 24 -10.13 4.03 10.57
C LYS A 24 -10.27 2.74 11.37
N GLU A 25 -9.96 1.60 10.77
CA GLU A 25 -10.16 0.27 11.37
C GLU A 25 -8.91 -0.24 12.07
N TRP A 26 -7.74 0.01 11.49
CA TRP A 26 -6.47 -0.57 11.95
C TRP A 26 -5.44 0.47 12.40
N GLY A 27 -5.72 1.77 12.25
CA GLY A 27 -4.77 2.86 12.54
C GLY A 27 -4.24 2.90 13.98
N ASP A 28 -5.06 2.47 14.94
CA ASP A 28 -4.68 2.38 16.36
C ASP A 28 -4.13 1.01 16.76
N SER A 29 -4.10 0.04 15.82
CA SER A 29 -3.61 -1.31 16.09
C SER A 29 -2.08 -1.39 16.03
N ALA A 30 -1.51 -2.33 16.79
CA ALA A 30 -0.11 -2.69 16.64
C ALA A 30 0.15 -3.43 15.31
N TYR A 31 -0.87 -4.10 14.77
CA TYR A 31 -0.77 -4.98 13.60
C TYR A 31 -0.45 -4.20 12.33
N LEU A 32 -1.11 -3.06 12.11
CA LEU A 32 -0.80 -2.17 10.99
C LEU A 32 0.66 -1.67 11.05
N GLN A 33 1.14 -1.31 12.24
CA GLN A 33 2.51 -0.84 12.43
C GLN A 33 3.55 -1.95 12.26
N GLU A 34 3.22 -3.18 12.67
CA GLU A 34 4.05 -4.36 12.44
C GLU A 34 4.11 -4.70 10.94
N LEU A 35 2.97 -4.71 10.25
CA LEU A 35 2.88 -4.93 8.81
C LEU A 35 3.69 -3.90 8.01
N PHE A 36 3.62 -2.61 8.36
CA PHE A 36 4.46 -1.60 7.73
C PHE A 36 5.95 -1.85 7.91
N LYS A 37 6.39 -2.33 9.09
CA LYS A 37 7.81 -2.66 9.30
C LYS A 37 8.26 -3.83 8.45
N VAL A 38 7.40 -4.86 8.31
CA VAL A 38 7.70 -6.00 7.46
C VAL A 38 7.75 -5.57 5.99
N LEU A 39 6.75 -4.81 5.52
CA LEU A 39 6.73 -4.25 4.17
C LEU A 39 7.94 -3.36 3.87
N ASP A 40 8.31 -2.47 4.79
CA ASP A 40 9.49 -1.61 4.65
C ASP A 40 10.80 -2.41 4.57
N SER A 41 10.82 -3.62 5.15
CA SER A 41 11.96 -4.55 5.05
C SER A 41 11.92 -5.38 3.76
N TYR A 42 10.72 -5.70 3.28
CA TYR A 42 10.48 -6.53 2.10
C TYR A 42 10.68 -5.74 0.79
N GLU A 43 10.03 -4.58 0.67
CA GLU A 43 10.12 -3.66 -0.46
C GLU A 43 9.94 -2.21 0.03
N PRO A 44 11.02 -1.43 0.27
CA PRO A 44 10.95 -0.09 0.84
C PRO A 44 10.04 0.91 0.10
N ASP A 45 9.78 0.65 -1.18
CA ASP A 45 9.06 1.53 -2.09
C ASP A 45 7.60 1.10 -2.35
N TRP A 46 7.08 0.14 -1.57
CA TRP A 46 5.72 -0.41 -1.72
C TRP A 46 4.58 0.64 -1.72
N ASN A 47 4.84 1.83 -1.17
CA ASN A 47 3.86 2.89 -0.94
C ASN A 47 3.88 4.02 -1.99
N LYS A 48 4.62 3.82 -3.09
CA LYS A 48 4.78 4.78 -4.18
C LYS A 48 3.66 4.65 -5.21
N GLU A 49 3.32 5.75 -5.89
CA GLU A 49 2.21 5.89 -6.87
C GLU A 49 0.77 6.06 -6.35
N LYS A 50 0.01 6.93 -7.03
CA LYS A 50 -1.31 7.38 -6.57
C LYS A 50 -2.35 6.26 -6.65
N GLU A 51 -2.33 5.46 -7.71
CA GLU A 51 -3.25 4.32 -7.86
C GLU A 51 -2.85 3.15 -6.96
N LEU A 52 -1.54 2.97 -6.73
CA LEU A 52 -1.04 2.13 -5.63
C LEU A 52 -1.52 2.61 -4.27
N GLY A 53 -1.76 3.90 -4.03
CA GLY A 53 -2.36 4.36 -2.78
C GLY A 53 -3.68 3.66 -2.47
N SER A 54 -4.52 3.43 -3.48
CA SER A 54 -5.75 2.65 -3.31
C SER A 54 -5.49 1.14 -3.32
N TRP A 55 -4.64 0.63 -4.22
CA TRP A 55 -4.39 -0.81 -4.33
C TRP A 55 -3.58 -1.36 -3.14
N ALA A 56 -2.64 -0.58 -2.62
CA ALA A 56 -1.92 -0.90 -1.40
C ALA A 56 -2.87 -0.84 -0.20
N ALA A 57 -3.85 0.07 -0.18
CA ALA A 57 -4.88 0.06 0.85
C ALA A 57 -5.69 -1.25 0.82
N GLU A 58 -6.19 -1.65 -0.35
CA GLU A 58 -6.88 -2.93 -0.54
C GLU A 58 -6.00 -4.11 -0.12
N PHE A 59 -4.74 -4.16 -0.56
CA PHE A 59 -3.80 -5.23 -0.20
C PHE A 59 -3.55 -5.30 1.31
N LEU A 60 -3.43 -4.15 1.98
CA LEU A 60 -3.27 -4.10 3.44
C LEU A 60 -4.53 -4.56 4.16
N LEU A 61 -5.72 -4.16 3.68
CA LEU A 61 -7.01 -4.61 4.24
C LEU A 61 -7.14 -6.13 4.07
N ASP A 62 -6.84 -6.67 2.90
CA ASP A 62 -6.89 -8.11 2.62
C ASP A 62 -6.02 -8.91 3.60
N ILE A 63 -4.83 -8.42 3.93
CA ILE A 63 -3.97 -9.03 4.95
C ILE A 63 -4.58 -8.87 6.35
N LEU A 64 -4.93 -7.64 6.73
CA LEU A 64 -5.34 -7.34 8.11
C LEU A 64 -6.68 -7.98 8.49
N GLU A 65 -7.60 -8.13 7.55
CA GLU A 65 -8.93 -8.71 7.79
C GLU A 65 -8.94 -10.25 7.82
N GLU A 66 -7.88 -10.91 7.35
CA GLU A 66 -7.88 -12.37 7.17
C GLU A 66 -7.69 -13.16 8.47
N GLU A 67 -6.91 -12.63 9.42
CA GLU A 67 -6.42 -13.39 10.57
C GLU A 67 -6.91 -12.81 11.92
N GLU A 68 -7.03 -13.69 12.91
CA GLU A 68 -7.30 -13.29 14.30
C GLU A 68 -5.99 -12.88 15.02
N TRP A 69 -5.42 -11.75 14.60
CA TRP A 69 -4.11 -11.24 15.05
C TRP A 69 -3.94 -11.10 16.57
N GLU A 70 -5.04 -10.95 17.30
CA GLU A 70 -5.05 -10.82 18.76
C GLU A 70 -4.69 -12.11 19.51
N GLU A 71 -4.81 -13.27 18.88
CA GLU A 71 -4.41 -14.56 19.46
C GLU A 71 -2.90 -14.83 19.33
N MET A 72 -2.20 -14.05 18.52
CA MET A 72 -0.79 -14.24 18.21
C MET A 72 0.13 -13.33 19.04
N THR A 73 1.33 -13.80 19.33
CA THR A 73 2.41 -12.95 19.84
C THR A 73 2.96 -12.04 18.72
N PRO A 74 3.65 -10.93 19.05
CA PRO A 74 4.28 -10.08 18.03
C PRO A 74 5.26 -10.81 17.11
N GLU A 75 5.96 -11.83 17.63
CA GLU A 75 6.89 -12.65 16.84
C GLU A 75 6.12 -13.52 15.85
N GLU A 76 5.07 -14.22 16.29
CA GLU A 76 4.20 -15.02 15.42
C GLU A 76 3.51 -14.16 14.35
N ARG A 77 3.07 -12.95 14.68
CA ARG A 77 2.51 -12.02 13.67
C ARG A 77 3.53 -11.60 12.64
N THR A 78 4.77 -11.30 13.08
CA THR A 78 5.85 -10.93 12.17
C THR A 78 6.15 -12.07 11.20
N ASP A 79 6.27 -13.30 11.71
CA ASP A 79 6.49 -14.48 10.87
C ASP A 79 5.31 -14.69 9.91
N ARG A 80 4.07 -14.55 10.39
CA ARG A 80 2.87 -14.68 9.55
C ARG A 80 2.80 -13.61 8.46
N PHE A 81 3.14 -12.35 8.76
CA PHE A 81 3.22 -11.30 7.75
C PHE A 81 4.27 -11.63 6.69
N ASN A 82 5.45 -12.14 7.07
CA ASN A 82 6.46 -12.56 6.09
C ASN A 82 5.92 -13.66 5.17
N GLU A 83 5.24 -14.68 5.71
CA GLU A 83 4.62 -15.74 4.90
C GLU A 83 3.59 -15.18 3.91
N LEU A 84 2.69 -14.30 4.37
CA LEU A 84 1.66 -13.70 3.52
C LEU A 84 2.26 -12.83 2.42
N LEU A 85 3.32 -12.07 2.72
CA LEU A 85 4.03 -11.27 1.72
C LEU A 85 4.79 -12.14 0.73
N ASP A 86 5.48 -13.20 1.18
CA ASP A 86 6.16 -14.16 0.30
C ASP A 86 5.18 -14.81 -0.70
N GLU A 87 3.95 -15.10 -0.26
CA GLU A 87 2.92 -15.72 -1.09
C GLU A 87 2.25 -14.73 -2.07
N ARG A 88 2.05 -13.47 -1.67
CA ARG A 88 1.09 -12.58 -2.35
C ARG A 88 1.71 -11.32 -2.93
N TYR A 89 2.86 -10.89 -2.42
CA TYR A 89 3.43 -9.60 -2.78
C TYR A 89 3.82 -9.53 -4.26
N GLU A 90 4.40 -10.59 -4.82
CA GLU A 90 4.78 -10.60 -6.24
C GLU A 90 3.56 -10.57 -7.17
N ASP A 91 2.45 -11.20 -6.79
CA ASP A 91 1.19 -11.17 -7.55
C ASP A 91 0.55 -9.77 -7.48
N PHE A 92 0.55 -9.15 -6.29
CA PHE A 92 0.15 -7.76 -6.08
C PHE A 92 1.00 -6.82 -6.95
N ARG A 93 2.33 -6.91 -6.84
CA ARG A 93 3.28 -6.07 -7.57
C ARG A 93 3.14 -6.21 -9.08
N SER A 94 3.04 -7.45 -9.57
CA SER A 94 2.90 -7.74 -11.01
C SER A 94 1.57 -7.24 -11.57
N SER A 95 0.47 -7.47 -10.84
CA SER A 95 -0.86 -6.99 -11.24
C SER A 95 -0.91 -5.46 -11.28
N HIS A 96 -0.30 -4.81 -10.28
CA HIS A 96 -0.16 -3.37 -10.27
C HIS A 96 0.67 -2.86 -11.45
N GLN A 97 1.87 -3.42 -11.66
CA GLN A 97 2.75 -3.00 -12.75
C GLN A 97 2.07 -3.18 -14.12
N PHE A 98 1.28 -4.24 -14.29
CA PHE A 98 0.49 -4.45 -15.49
C PHE A 98 -0.60 -3.37 -15.67
N ALA A 99 -1.35 -3.05 -14.61
CA ALA A 99 -2.37 -1.99 -14.66
C ALA A 99 -1.75 -0.63 -15.00
N ARG A 100 -0.64 -0.28 -14.34
CA ARG A 100 0.13 0.94 -14.59
C ARG A 100 0.58 1.06 -16.05
N ILE A 101 1.22 0.03 -16.59
CA ILE A 101 1.69 0.01 -17.98
C ILE A 101 0.51 0.17 -18.95
N ASN A 102 -0.62 -0.51 -18.71
CA ASN A 102 -1.79 -0.36 -19.55
C ASN A 102 -2.39 1.03 -19.48
N ASN A 103 -2.50 1.62 -18.27
CA ASN A 103 -3.00 2.97 -18.10
C ASN A 103 -2.13 3.99 -18.84
N ILE A 104 -0.80 3.89 -18.75
CA ILE A 104 0.10 4.75 -19.51
C ILE A 104 -0.07 4.54 -21.02
N ASN A 105 -0.10 3.29 -21.48
CA ASN A 105 -0.28 2.95 -22.89
C ASN A 105 -1.59 3.51 -23.48
N LEU A 106 -2.65 3.64 -22.69
CA LEU A 106 -3.92 4.24 -23.15
C LEU A 106 -3.81 5.73 -23.49
N TYR A 107 -2.88 6.44 -22.85
CA TYR A 107 -2.71 7.89 -23.03
C TYR A 107 -1.46 8.28 -23.82
N LEU A 108 -0.62 7.30 -24.17
CA LEU A 108 0.60 7.49 -24.92
C LEU A 108 0.29 8.03 -26.34
N GLN A 109 0.90 9.15 -26.71
CA GLN A 109 0.77 9.72 -28.05
C GLN A 109 1.73 9.05 -29.05
N GLU A 110 1.42 9.16 -30.34
CA GLU A 110 2.26 8.59 -31.40
C GLU A 110 3.67 9.21 -31.37
N GLY A 111 4.69 8.39 -31.05
CA GLY A 111 6.08 8.80 -30.95
C GLY A 111 6.58 9.09 -29.53
N GLU A 112 5.73 8.99 -28.51
CA GLU A 112 6.16 8.98 -27.11
C GLU A 112 6.80 7.63 -26.75
N ASP A 113 7.79 7.66 -25.86
CA ASP A 113 8.52 6.48 -25.39
C ASP A 113 7.98 6.07 -24.01
N LEU A 114 7.39 4.87 -23.94
CA LEU A 114 6.86 4.29 -22.72
C LEU A 114 7.92 4.22 -21.61
N ASP A 115 9.15 3.84 -21.94
CA ASP A 115 10.23 3.71 -20.96
C ASP A 115 10.63 5.09 -20.40
N ALA A 116 10.59 6.12 -21.25
CA ALA A 116 10.85 7.49 -20.84
C ALA A 116 9.74 8.03 -19.93
N VAL A 117 8.47 7.74 -20.22
CA VAL A 117 7.33 8.15 -19.39
C VAL A 117 7.33 7.43 -18.03
N LEU A 118 7.65 6.13 -18.03
CA LEU A 118 7.84 5.35 -16.80
C LEU A 118 9.00 5.89 -15.96
N ALA A 119 10.07 6.38 -16.58
CA ALA A 119 11.25 6.94 -15.90
C ALA A 119 11.07 8.41 -15.45
N GLU A 120 10.27 9.22 -16.15
CA GLU A 120 9.96 10.61 -15.76
C GLU A 120 8.93 10.71 -14.64
N GLY A 121 8.13 9.66 -14.44
CA GLY A 121 7.21 9.54 -13.30
C GLY A 121 7.98 9.34 -12.01
N ASP A 122 8.56 10.41 -11.46
CA ASP A 122 9.15 10.41 -10.12
C ASP A 122 8.06 9.97 -9.12
N GLU A 123 8.10 8.70 -8.71
CA GLU A 123 7.00 8.08 -7.98
C GLU A 123 6.92 8.71 -6.59
N LYS A 124 5.92 9.57 -6.39
CA LYS A 124 5.67 10.19 -5.10
C LYS A 124 5.18 9.13 -4.13
N VAL A 125 5.51 9.29 -2.85
CA VAL A 125 4.85 8.56 -1.77
C VAL A 125 3.39 8.97 -1.75
N MET A 126 2.50 8.03 -2.01
CA MET A 126 1.07 8.29 -2.09
C MET A 126 0.27 7.50 -1.07
N PHE A 127 0.73 6.31 -0.64
CA PHE A 127 0.20 5.71 0.59
C PHE A 127 0.95 6.31 1.80
N PRO A 128 0.28 7.08 2.67
CA PRO A 128 0.92 7.67 3.84
C PRO A 128 1.27 6.55 4.81
N LYS A 129 2.44 6.61 5.45
CA LYS A 129 2.82 5.71 6.55
C LYS A 129 2.77 6.51 7.85
N LEU A 130 1.64 6.47 8.54
CA LEU A 130 1.44 7.28 9.74
C LEU A 130 1.87 6.50 10.98
N GLY A 131 2.67 7.13 11.85
CA GLY A 131 3.08 6.56 13.14
C GLY A 131 4.38 5.75 13.16
N LEU A 132 5.16 5.73 12.06
CA LEU A 132 6.55 5.23 12.04
C LEU A 132 7.54 6.26 12.60
#